data_AF-A0A2K9CQF3-F1
#
_entry.id   AF-A0A2K9CQF3-F1
#
_cell.length_a   1.000
_cell.length_b   1.000
_cell.length_c   1.000
_cell.angle_alpha   90.00
_cell.angle_beta   90.00
_cell.angle_gamma   90.00
#
_symmetry.space_group_name_H-M   'P 1'
#
loop_
_entity.id
_entity.type
_entity.pdbx_description
1 polymer ?
#
loop_
_entity_poly.entity_id
_entity_poly.type
_entity_poly.pdbx_seq_one_letter_code
_entity_poly.pdbx_strand_id
1 'polypeptide(L)'
;MELCKTLAIALLASVSTQAVSGDGANPIAAAIFLTISAPTILIGATTSLTTEPPKIFKSAKTDALAFIGSGGEIRGAEFEQASRYYRSAYTSPHMSDMQLAQAIATSL
;
A
#
# COMPACT_ATOMS: atom_id res chain seq x y z
N MET A 1 30.67 -19.07 -12.47
CA MET A 1 30.12 -20.25 -11.78
C MET A 1 30.23 -20.10 -10.26
N GLU A 2 31.37 -19.64 -9.74
CA GLU A 2 31.56 -19.44 -8.29
C GLU A 2 30.67 -18.36 -7.65
N LEU A 3 30.42 -17.23 -8.32
CA LEU A 3 29.59 -16.15 -7.76
C LEU A 3 28.14 -16.59 -7.46
N CYS A 4 27.51 -17.32 -8.39
CA CYS A 4 26.15 -17.85 -8.16
C CYS A 4 26.11 -18.86 -7.01
N LYS A 5 27.18 -19.66 -6.85
CA LYS A 5 27.31 -20.61 -5.74
C LYS A 5 27.50 -19.89 -4.40
N THR A 6 28.33 -18.85 -4.37
CA THR A 6 28.49 -17.99 -3.18
C THR A 6 27.18 -17.29 -2.81
N LEU A 7 26.44 -16.80 -3.81
CA LEU A 7 25.16 -16.12 -3.60
C LEU A 7 24.07 -17.10 -3.12
N ALA A 8 24.04 -18.33 -3.64
CA ALA A 8 23.14 -19.37 -3.17
C ALA A 8 23.45 -19.80 -1.72
N ILE A 9 24.73 -19.92 -1.36
CA ILE A 9 25.15 -20.24 0.02
C ILE A 9 24.79 -19.11 0.98
N ALA A 10 25.00 -17.85 0.57
CA ALA A 10 24.64 -16.68 1.38
C ALA A 10 23.11 -16.60 1.59
N LEU A 11 22.32 -16.92 0.56
CA LEU A 11 20.86 -16.95 0.65
C LEU A 11 20.38 -18.05 1.61
N LEU A 12 20.94 -19.26 1.51
CA LEU A 12 20.62 -20.37 2.42
C LEU A 12 21.04 -20.07 3.87
N ALA A 13 22.18 -19.41 4.07
CA ALA A 13 22.63 -18.97 5.38
C ALA A 13 21.73 -17.87 5.98
N SER A 14 21.19 -16.96 5.15
CA SER A 14 20.26 -15.92 5.62
C SER A 14 18.89 -16.45 6.06
N VAL A 15 18.49 -17.64 5.59
CA VAL A 15 17.25 -18.33 5.98
C VAL A 15 17.45 -19.23 7.20
N SER A 16 18.69 -19.44 7.64
CA SER A 16 18.99 -20.28 8.80
C SER A 16 18.46 -19.62 10.07
N THR A 17 17.54 -20.30 10.75
CA THR A 17 16.97 -19.86 12.03
C THR A 17 18.09 -19.57 13.02
N GLN A 18 18.24 -18.31 13.42
CA GLN A 18 19.25 -17.91 14.39
C GLN A 18 18.93 -18.59 15.72
N ALA A 19 19.77 -19.53 16.16
CA ALA A 19 19.66 -20.16 17.45
C ALA A 19 19.97 -19.13 18.53
N VAL A 20 18.91 -18.51 19.10
CA VAL A 20 19.04 -17.71 20.30
C VAL A 20 19.13 -18.64 21.50
N SER A 21 20.23 -18.60 22.24
CA SER A 21 20.34 -19.29 23.53
C SER A 21 19.33 -18.67 24.50
N GLY A 22 18.33 -19.45 24.89
CA GLY A 22 17.17 -19.03 25.67
C GLY A 22 17.45 -18.79 27.16
N ASP A 23 18.51 -18.06 27.51
CA ASP A 23 18.78 -17.68 28.91
C ASP A 23 17.93 -16.47 29.37
N GLY A 24 16.77 -16.24 28.73
CA GLY A 24 15.88 -15.11 29.03
C GLY A 24 14.79 -14.81 27.99
N ALA A 25 14.86 -15.39 26.79
CA ALA A 25 13.80 -15.25 25.78
C ALA A 25 12.76 -16.36 25.93
N ASN A 26 11.50 -16.00 26.22
CA ASN A 26 10.40 -16.96 26.23
C ASN A 26 10.28 -17.63 24.84
N PRO A 27 10.57 -18.93 24.69
CA PRO A 27 10.58 -19.60 23.38
C PRO A 27 9.21 -19.58 22.70
N ILE A 28 8.13 -19.51 23.49
CA ILE A 28 6.76 -19.36 22.99
C ILE A 28 6.58 -17.96 22.38
N ALA A 29 7.13 -16.91 23.01
CA ALA A 29 7.08 -15.55 22.47
C ALA A 29 7.88 -15.43 21.16
N ALA A 30 9.06 -16.06 21.09
CA ALA A 30 9.85 -16.11 19.86
C ALA A 30 9.12 -16.83 18.73
N ALA A 31 8.47 -17.98 19.03
CA ALA A 31 7.67 -18.72 18.06
C ALA A 31 6.47 -17.90 17.56
N ILE A 32 5.74 -17.22 18.46
CA ILE A 32 4.63 -16.33 18.10
C ILE A 32 5.12 -15.20 17.19
N PHE A 33 6.26 -14.56 17.52
CA PHE A 33 6.80 -13.48 16.72
C PHE A 33 7.15 -13.95 15.29
N LEU A 34 7.84 -15.09 15.16
CA LEU A 34 8.26 -15.61 13.86
C LEU A 34 7.09 -16.11 12.99
N THR A 35 6.05 -16.66 13.60
CA THR A 35 4.94 -17.28 12.85
C THR A 35 3.78 -16.31 12.59
N ILE A 36 3.58 -15.30 13.43
CA ILE A 36 2.44 -14.38 13.34
C ILE A 36 2.93 -12.96 13.06
N SER A 37 3.73 -12.38 13.96
CA SER A 37 4.07 -10.95 13.91
C SER A 37 4.93 -10.60 12.70
N ALA A 38 6.02 -11.33 12.46
CA ALA A 38 6.93 -11.04 11.37
C ALA A 38 6.27 -11.18 9.98
N PRO A 39 5.51 -12.25 9.67
CA PRO A 39 4.75 -12.31 8.42
C PRO A 39 3.70 -11.21 8.30
N THR A 40 2.99 -10.87 9.38
CA THR A 40 1.98 -9.79 9.38
C THR A 40 2.61 -8.43 9.08
N ILE A 41 3.74 -8.12 9.72
CA ILE A 41 4.49 -6.88 9.48
C ILE A 41 4.97 -6.83 8.02
N LEU A 42 5.51 -7.94 7.52
CA LEU A 42 5.99 -8.02 6.14
C LEU A 42 4.85 -7.76 5.15
N ILE A 43 3.73 -8.47 5.29
CA ILE A 43 2.55 -8.32 4.43
C ILE A 43 1.98 -6.92 4.53
N GLY A 44 1.85 -6.39 5.75
CA GLY A 44 1.34 -5.03 6.00
C GLY A 44 2.21 -3.97 5.34
N ALA A 45 3.53 -4.08 5.49
CA ALA A 45 4.48 -3.17 4.87
C ALA A 45 4.39 -3.23 3.34
N THR A 46 4.45 -4.42 2.73
CA THR A 46 4.38 -4.54 1.28
C THR A 46 3.05 -4.07 0.71
N THR A 47 1.94 -4.34 1.40
CA THR A 47 0.60 -3.87 1.00
C THR A 47 0.51 -2.35 1.02
N SER A 48 1.08 -1.72 2.05
CA SER A 48 1.10 -0.25 2.15
C SER A 48 1.87 0.39 1.00
N LEU A 49 2.96 -0.23 0.54
CA LEU A 49 3.76 0.30 -0.57
C LEU A 49 3.05 0.17 -1.94
N THR A 50 2.21 -0.85 -2.12
CA THR A 50 1.58 -1.13 -3.43
C THR A 50 0.17 -0.59 -3.58
N THR A 51 -0.49 -0.27 -2.47
CA THR A 51 -1.92 0.12 -2.46
C THR A 51 -2.13 1.60 -2.15
N GLU A 52 -1.04 2.39 -2.00
CA GLU A 52 -1.19 3.82 -1.77
C GLU A 52 -1.87 4.48 -2.98
N PRO A 53 -2.97 5.24 -2.77
CA PRO A 53 -3.62 5.96 -3.86
C PRO A 53 -2.63 6.90 -4.54
N PRO A 54 -2.67 7.04 -5.88
CA PRO A 54 -1.90 8.04 -6.61
C PRO A 54 -1.95 9.40 -5.91
N LYS A 55 -0.79 10.07 -5.75
CA LYS A 55 -0.67 11.36 -5.03
C LYS A 55 -1.66 12.43 -5.52
N ILE A 56 -2.02 12.38 -6.80
CA ILE A 56 -3.03 13.24 -7.43
C ILE A 56 -4.43 13.10 -6.79
N PHE A 57 -4.78 11.94 -6.25
CA PHE A 57 -6.03 11.77 -5.51
C PHE A 57 -5.96 12.37 -4.11
N LYS A 58 -4.77 12.38 -3.49
CA LYS A 58 -4.59 13.04 -2.18
C LYS A 58 -4.76 14.55 -2.28
N SER A 59 -4.19 15.20 -3.31
CA SER A 59 -4.36 16.64 -3.52
C SER A 59 -5.80 17.01 -3.92
N ALA A 60 -6.49 16.13 -4.64
CA ALA A 60 -7.88 16.32 -5.07
C ALA A 60 -8.94 16.24 -3.96
N LYS A 61 -8.59 15.88 -2.72
CA LYS A 61 -9.58 15.63 -1.65
C LYS A 61 -10.48 16.83 -1.35
N THR A 62 -9.90 18.02 -1.24
CA THR A 62 -10.67 19.25 -0.97
C THR A 62 -11.60 19.60 -2.13
N ASP A 63 -11.10 19.52 -3.36
CA ASP A 63 -11.89 19.80 -4.57
C ASP A 63 -13.01 18.77 -4.77
N ALA A 64 -12.76 17.50 -4.43
CA ALA A 64 -13.77 16.45 -4.45
C ALA A 64 -14.89 16.72 -3.43
N LEU A 65 -14.56 17.19 -2.22
CA LEU A 65 -15.56 17.60 -1.23
C LEU A 65 -16.38 18.79 -1.71
N ALA A 66 -15.77 19.77 -2.38
CA ALA A 66 -16.49 20.89 -2.98
C ALA A 66 -17.40 20.43 -4.14
N PHE A 67 -16.94 19.48 -4.95
CA PHE A 67 -17.74 18.88 -6.01
C PHE A 67 -18.97 18.14 -5.46
N ILE A 68 -18.81 17.35 -4.40
CA ILE A 68 -19.92 16.67 -3.71
C ILE A 68 -20.88 17.69 -3.10
N GLY A 69 -20.37 18.66 -2.35
CA GLY A 69 -21.18 19.66 -1.65
C GLY A 69 -21.97 20.58 -2.59
N SER A 70 -21.47 20.78 -3.81
CA SER A 70 -22.15 21.55 -4.87
C SER A 70 -23.08 20.72 -5.77
N GLY A 71 -23.25 19.41 -5.50
CA GLY A 71 -24.03 18.55 -6.39
C GLY A 71 -23.41 18.36 -7.78
N GLY A 72 -22.11 18.62 -7.92
CA GLY A 72 -21.36 18.48 -9.16
C GLY A 72 -21.10 19.76 -9.94
N GLU A 73 -21.53 20.93 -9.42
CA GLU A 73 -21.35 22.21 -10.11
C GLU A 73 -19.93 22.79 -9.96
N ILE A 74 -19.32 22.66 -8.79
CA ILE A 74 -17.97 23.19 -8.53
C ILE A 74 -16.93 22.11 -8.79
N ARG A 75 -16.23 22.24 -9.92
CA ARG A 75 -15.20 21.30 -10.36
C ARG A 75 -13.81 21.94 -10.23
N GLY A 76 -13.21 21.76 -9.07
CA GLY A 76 -11.86 22.25 -8.77
C GLY A 76 -10.78 21.63 -9.66
N ALA A 77 -9.65 22.32 -9.79
CA ALA A 77 -8.57 21.95 -10.71
C ALA A 77 -7.93 20.60 -10.37
N GLU A 78 -7.73 20.30 -9.08
CA GLU A 78 -7.11 19.05 -8.64
C GLU A 78 -8.07 17.88 -8.87
N PHE A 79 -9.37 18.06 -8.60
CA PHE A 79 -10.38 17.03 -8.89
C PHE A 79 -10.53 16.78 -10.40
N GLU A 80 -10.46 17.83 -11.22
CA GLU A 80 -10.49 17.67 -12.67
C GLU A 80 -9.26 16.93 -13.19
N GLN A 81 -8.07 17.22 -12.64
CA GLN A 81 -6.85 16.50 -12.98
C GLN A 81 -6.93 15.03 -12.55
N ALA A 82 -7.46 14.76 -11.36
CA ALA A 82 -7.71 13.40 -10.86
C ALA A 82 -8.70 12.62 -11.75
N SER A 83 -9.79 13.25 -12.19
CA SER A 83 -10.77 12.64 -13.10
C SER A 83 -10.14 12.27 -14.44
N ARG A 84 -9.34 13.18 -15.02
CA ARG A 84 -8.58 12.89 -16.26
C ARG A 84 -7.59 11.76 -16.07
N TYR A 85 -6.84 11.79 -14.98
CA TYR A 85 -5.91 10.71 -14.65
C TYR A 85 -6.63 9.36 -14.54
N TYR A 86 -7.72 9.29 -13.77
CA TYR A 86 -8.54 8.08 -13.64
C TYR A 86 -9.00 7.54 -15.00
N ARG A 87 -9.56 8.40 -15.87
CA ARG A 87 -10.01 7.96 -17.19
C ARG A 87 -8.87 7.52 -18.12
N SER A 88 -7.68 8.10 -17.96
CA SER A 88 -6.51 7.72 -18.77
C SER A 88 -5.80 6.46 -18.26
N ALA A 89 -5.82 6.22 -16.96
CA ALA A 89 -5.09 5.13 -16.31
C ALA A 89 -5.83 3.78 -16.38
N TYR A 90 -7.16 3.81 -16.57
CA TYR A 90 -8.00 2.61 -16.60
C TYR A 90 -8.77 2.52 -17.92
N THR A 91 -8.61 1.42 -18.66
CA THR A 91 -9.23 1.20 -19.98
C THR A 91 -10.77 1.20 -19.95
N SER A 92 -11.37 0.85 -18.81
CA SER A 92 -12.81 0.86 -18.59
C SER A 92 -13.12 1.54 -17.24
N PRO A 93 -13.17 2.88 -17.18
CA PRO A 93 -13.52 3.60 -15.98
C PRO A 93 -15.02 3.44 -15.70
N HIS A 94 -15.37 2.74 -14.62
CA HIS A 94 -16.76 2.42 -14.27
C HIS A 94 -17.42 3.45 -13.33
N MET A 95 -16.63 4.32 -12.71
CA MET A 95 -17.15 5.33 -11.78
C MET A 95 -17.61 6.58 -12.53
N SER A 96 -18.80 7.08 -12.18
CA SER A 96 -19.20 8.45 -12.50
C SER A 96 -18.32 9.45 -11.77
N ASP A 97 -18.31 10.72 -12.18
CA ASP A 97 -17.52 11.74 -11.48
C ASP A 97 -17.96 11.90 -10.02
N MET A 98 -19.25 11.74 -9.72
CA MET A 98 -19.74 11.77 -8.33
C MET A 98 -19.19 10.58 -7.52
N GLN A 99 -19.17 9.38 -8.11
CA GLN A 99 -18.62 8.18 -7.46
C GLN A 99 -17.10 8.31 -7.26
N LEU A 100 -16.39 8.88 -8.24
CA LEU A 100 -14.96 9.15 -8.12
C LEU A 100 -14.69 10.19 -7.03
N ALA A 101 -15.46 11.28 -6.97
CA ALA A 101 -15.34 12.29 -5.92
C ALA A 101 -15.56 11.69 -4.53
N GLN A 102 -16.58 10.84 -4.37
CA GLN A 102 -16.85 10.13 -3.10
C GLN A 102 -15.69 9.21 -2.70
N ALA A 103 -15.15 8.44 -3.64
CA ALA A 103 -14.01 7.56 -3.39
C ALA A 103 -12.74 8.35 -2.98
N ILE A 104 -12.50 9.50 -3.62
CA ILE A 104 -11.40 10.39 -3.25
C ILE A 104 -11.63 11.00 -1.86
N ALA A 105 -12.85 11.44 -1.56
CA ALA A 105 -13.18 12.06 -0.28
C ALA A 105 -13.02 11.10 0.92
N THR A 106 -13.27 9.80 0.74
CA THR A 106 -13.12 8.78 1.79
C THR A 106 -11.74 8.13 1.84
N SER A 107 -10.83 8.48 0.92
CA SER A 107 -9.45 7.98 0.94
C SER A 107 -8.66 8.55 2.13
N LEU A 108 -7.80 7.71 2.72
CA LEU A 108 -6.95 8.02 3.88
C LEU A 108 -5.77 8.93 3.51
#